data_AF-A0A2Z5G1S7-F1
#
_entry.id   AF-A0A2Z5G1S7-F1
#
_cell.length_a   1.000
_cell.length_b   1.000
_cell.length_c   1.000
_cell.angle_alpha   90.00
_cell.angle_beta   90.00
_cell.angle_gamma   90.00
#
_symmetry.space_group_name_H-M   'P 1'
#
loop_
_entity.id
_entity.type
_entity.pdbx_description
1 polymer ?
#
loop_
_entity_poly.entity_id
_entity_poly.type
_entity_poly.pdbx_seq_one_letter_code
_entity_poly.pdbx_strand_id
1 'polypeptide(L)'
;MRPSSLFGVKSANLRPPALKRLSTLALVSALSCAPALADTLHDGGRDVSVLLFSTHRLAAVTLTPLSSNTWISACASCVHKPLTAPLVLTGPRELSAGGTLKVIDNDTGEQKSAAGLWHLRSDRNGIDVVLTLSSERYVAAVLNAETAGDEAPESLRAMAIVARTYALNGPHYSAQPAHLPADLCDSTGCQAMRLGEVSAAIDDAVRDTAGETVWFQGRRAEVFFSEHCGGMTEDASTVWPRLHGATYLRRHPDPYCLRRGTAAWHTEVSSAEFSSIASAQGWQLPEPLVAAKVVQRSGSSRALQAEFSDAHSHSTWLMASALRLGIDRTLGWNRIRSDQYELALRGGILVFDGHGYGHGVGLCQTGAAEMASEHKSTKEILGFYFPGTAVRIGLDDQGWRITHTPSFTVRSTQIESAAQLEELEGIWREAMQRFSPHGKLSPEITIAPSTELFRQLTSLPGWVLASTQGTRLVLQPASVLNKGGSIRKVMLHEMLHLLVESEATYHAPLWFREGMVEELSDEALSSASSMPHEAIDNALRSAASWSESERAHRAAGARVHMLAERYGMSTLRGWLRSGLPSGVA
;
A
#
# COMPACT_ATOMS: atom_id res chain seq x y z
N MET A 1 -11.85 -27.47 28.36
CA MET A 1 -10.47 -28.01 28.43
C MET A 1 -9.55 -26.97 27.83
N ARG A 2 -8.60 -26.43 28.62
CA ARG A 2 -7.71 -25.33 28.20
C ARG A 2 -6.68 -25.84 27.17
N PRO A 3 -6.38 -25.12 26.08
CA PRO A 3 -5.31 -25.50 25.18
C PRO A 3 -3.96 -25.04 25.73
N SER A 4 -3.03 -25.99 25.83
CA SER A 4 -1.60 -25.76 26.07
C SER A 4 -0.94 -25.17 24.83
N SER A 5 -0.06 -24.19 25.05
CA SER A 5 0.55 -23.28 24.07
C SER A 5 1.99 -23.68 23.73
N LEU A 6 2.29 -24.16 22.53
CA LEU A 6 3.66 -24.28 21.99
C LEU A 6 3.65 -24.05 20.47
N PHE A 7 4.57 -23.26 19.94
CA PHE A 7 4.52 -22.68 18.58
C PHE A 7 5.61 -23.23 17.65
N GLY A 8 5.28 -23.41 16.37
CA GLY A 8 6.20 -23.97 15.37
C GLY A 8 7.07 -22.91 14.68
N VAL A 9 8.37 -22.93 14.96
CA VAL A 9 9.43 -22.12 14.31
C VAL A 9 10.21 -22.99 13.31
N LYS A 10 10.67 -22.42 12.19
CA LYS A 10 11.47 -23.15 11.18
C LYS A 10 12.77 -22.40 10.86
N SER A 11 13.92 -23.06 11.01
CA SER A 11 15.20 -22.60 10.45
C SER A 11 15.44 -23.22 9.06
N ALA A 12 15.60 -22.39 8.03
CA ALA A 12 15.86 -22.82 6.65
C ALA A 12 17.24 -22.33 6.15
N ASN A 13 18.10 -23.28 5.77
CA ASN A 13 19.45 -23.03 5.23
C ASN A 13 19.43 -22.92 3.71
N LEU A 14 19.51 -21.72 3.15
CA LEU A 14 19.88 -21.50 1.74
C LEU A 14 20.82 -20.28 1.60
N ARG A 15 21.96 -20.49 0.93
CA ARG A 15 23.05 -19.52 0.72
C ARG A 15 22.73 -18.52 -0.41
N PRO A 16 23.15 -17.24 -0.30
CA PRO A 16 23.31 -16.33 -1.45
C PRO A 16 24.73 -16.42 -2.08
N PRO A 17 24.91 -16.06 -3.37
CA PRO A 17 26.21 -16.07 -4.03
C PRO A 17 27.03 -14.81 -3.70
N ALA A 18 28.35 -14.97 -3.72
CA ALA A 18 29.34 -13.96 -3.33
C ALA A 18 29.47 -12.81 -4.34
N LEU A 19 29.39 -11.57 -3.85
CA LEU A 19 29.79 -10.36 -4.58
C LEU A 19 31.14 -9.85 -4.06
N LYS A 20 32.06 -9.61 -5.00
CA LYS A 20 33.43 -9.17 -4.78
C LYS A 20 33.48 -7.71 -4.32
N ARG A 21 34.35 -7.46 -3.33
CA ARG A 21 34.73 -6.12 -2.84
C ARG A 21 35.54 -5.35 -3.89
N LEU A 22 35.24 -4.06 -4.03
CA LEU A 22 36.17 -3.05 -4.54
C LEU A 22 36.28 -1.94 -3.49
N SER A 23 37.51 -1.64 -3.13
CA SER A 23 37.94 -0.60 -2.20
C SER A 23 38.24 0.70 -2.94
N THR A 24 38.06 1.85 -2.27
CA THR A 24 39.10 2.84 -1.88
C THR A 24 38.59 4.30 -1.96
N LEU A 25 38.64 4.98 -0.80
CA LEU A 25 38.75 6.41 -0.46
C LEU A 25 38.12 7.53 -1.34
N ALA A 26 37.37 8.42 -0.67
CA ALA A 26 37.77 9.83 -0.51
C ALA A 26 37.05 10.49 0.68
N LEU A 27 37.84 11.03 1.60
CA LEU A 27 37.44 11.90 2.72
C LEU A 27 37.07 13.28 2.16
N VAL A 28 35.88 13.82 2.45
CA VAL A 28 35.66 15.27 2.54
C VAL A 28 34.74 15.54 3.73
N SER A 29 35.34 16.16 4.74
CA SER A 29 34.69 16.78 5.88
C SER A 29 33.81 17.95 5.44
N ALA A 30 32.51 17.86 5.70
CA ALA A 30 31.60 19.00 5.73
C ALA A 30 30.72 18.88 6.98
N LEU A 31 30.87 19.83 7.91
CA LEU A 31 29.95 20.03 9.03
C LEU A 31 28.55 20.24 8.44
N SER A 32 27.67 19.25 8.58
CA SER A 32 26.25 19.40 8.25
C SER A 32 25.51 19.76 9.52
N CYS A 33 25.12 21.03 9.60
CA CYS A 33 24.14 21.53 10.54
C CYS A 33 22.79 20.93 10.14
N ALA A 34 22.32 19.93 10.88
CA ALA A 34 21.03 19.30 10.62
C ALA A 34 19.89 20.31 10.85
N PRO A 35 19.00 20.57 9.87
CA PRO A 35 17.76 21.27 10.17
C PRO A 35 16.89 20.35 11.03
N ALA A 36 16.38 20.89 12.13
CA ALA A 36 15.42 20.21 12.99
C ALA A 36 14.24 19.72 12.14
N LEU A 37 14.14 18.40 11.99
CA LEU A 37 13.07 17.73 11.25
C LEU A 37 11.74 18.06 11.93
N ALA A 38 10.82 18.58 11.13
CA ALA A 38 9.43 18.79 11.49
C ALA A 38 8.84 17.51 12.09
N ASP A 39 8.06 17.64 13.17
CA ASP A 39 7.11 16.63 13.61
C ASP A 39 6.07 16.41 12.50
N THR A 40 6.44 15.64 11.48
CA THR A 40 5.47 14.99 10.60
C THR A 40 4.79 13.92 11.44
N LEU A 41 3.47 14.06 11.61
CA LEU A 41 2.61 12.96 12.05
C LEU A 41 2.72 11.85 10.99
N HIS A 42 3.75 11.01 11.09
CA HIS A 42 4.00 9.89 10.19
C HIS A 42 3.22 8.66 10.68
N ASP A 43 1.99 8.53 10.23
CA ASP A 43 1.10 7.39 10.45
C ASP A 43 1.34 6.20 9.50
N GLY A 44 2.51 6.16 8.85
CA GLY A 44 2.98 5.07 7.99
C GLY A 44 2.90 5.40 6.49
N GLY A 45 3.77 4.77 5.68
CA GLY A 45 3.82 4.98 4.23
C GLY A 45 4.76 6.11 3.77
N ARG A 46 4.87 6.30 2.45
CA ARG A 46 5.72 7.34 1.82
C ARG A 46 4.91 8.62 1.68
N ASP A 47 5.55 9.78 1.88
CA ASP A 47 4.90 11.07 1.62
C ASP A 47 4.53 11.23 0.14
N VAL A 48 3.31 11.71 -0.09
CA VAL A 48 2.79 12.11 -1.41
C VAL A 48 2.33 13.55 -1.35
N SER A 49 2.60 14.31 -2.40
CA SER A 49 2.17 15.71 -2.51
C SER A 49 0.96 15.83 -3.44
N VAL A 50 -0.10 16.52 -2.99
CA VAL A 50 -1.36 16.66 -3.73
C VAL A 50 -1.70 18.13 -3.91
N LEU A 51 -1.91 18.55 -5.16
CA LEU A 51 -2.53 19.84 -5.47
C LEU A 51 -4.03 19.78 -5.15
N LEU A 52 -4.48 20.65 -4.24
CA LEU A 52 -5.88 20.78 -3.84
C LEU A 52 -6.59 21.84 -4.67
N PHE A 53 -7.93 21.75 -4.74
CA PHE A 53 -8.78 22.64 -5.54
C PHE A 53 -8.39 22.63 -7.03
N SER A 54 -7.90 21.49 -7.51
CA SER A 54 -7.27 21.35 -8.83
C SER A 54 -8.19 21.61 -10.04
N THR A 55 -9.49 21.76 -9.81
CA THR A 55 -10.51 21.95 -10.86
C THR A 55 -10.77 23.42 -11.21
N HIS A 56 -10.29 24.36 -10.40
CA HIS A 56 -10.51 25.78 -10.61
C HIS A 56 -9.39 26.63 -10.02
N ARG A 57 -9.40 27.93 -10.35
CA ARG A 57 -8.39 28.88 -9.88
C ARG A 57 -8.87 29.51 -8.56
N LEU A 58 -7.98 29.59 -7.58
CA LEU A 58 -8.22 30.28 -6.31
C LEU A 58 -7.73 31.74 -6.37
N ALA A 59 -8.58 32.69 -5.98
CA ALA A 59 -8.21 34.10 -5.85
C ALA A 59 -7.87 34.49 -4.40
N ALA A 60 -8.56 33.88 -3.43
CA ALA A 60 -8.36 34.13 -2.01
C ALA A 60 -8.66 32.89 -1.17
N VAL A 61 -7.80 32.59 -0.20
CA VAL A 61 -8.02 31.47 0.73
C VAL A 61 -7.93 31.90 2.18
N THR A 62 -8.69 31.22 3.04
CA THR A 62 -8.60 31.39 4.51
C THR A 62 -8.06 30.12 5.14
N LEU A 63 -6.91 30.23 5.81
CA LEU A 63 -6.32 29.17 6.64
C LEU A 63 -6.83 29.29 8.07
N THR A 64 -7.40 28.23 8.62
CA THR A 64 -7.86 28.17 10.01
C THR A 64 -7.14 27.05 10.75
N PRO A 65 -6.42 27.33 11.86
CA PRO A 65 -5.82 26.29 12.68
C PRO A 65 -6.91 25.46 13.37
N LEU A 66 -6.83 24.14 13.26
CA LEU A 66 -7.72 23.19 13.96
C LEU A 66 -7.03 22.50 15.15
N SER A 67 -5.71 22.64 15.29
CA SER A 67 -4.93 22.12 16.41
C SER A 67 -3.98 23.16 16.98
N SER A 68 -3.67 23.06 18.28
CA SER A 68 -2.80 24.00 19.00
C SER A 68 -1.33 24.00 18.54
N ASN A 69 -0.90 22.92 17.88
CA ASN A 69 0.44 22.78 17.30
C ASN A 69 0.54 23.29 15.85
N THR A 70 -0.49 23.98 15.34
CA THR A 70 -0.47 24.52 13.98
C THR A 70 0.55 25.66 13.86
N TRP A 71 1.36 25.61 12.81
CA TRP A 71 2.40 26.61 12.57
C TRP A 71 2.44 27.05 11.11
N ILE A 72 3.04 28.22 10.87
CA ILE A 72 3.37 28.76 9.55
C ILE A 72 4.84 29.16 9.48
N SER A 73 5.40 29.13 8.29
CA SER A 73 6.77 29.57 7.99
C SER A 73 6.83 30.22 6.62
N ALA A 74 7.66 31.25 6.45
CA ALA A 74 7.82 31.95 5.17
C ALA A 74 8.80 31.26 4.21
N CYS A 75 9.58 30.29 4.70
CA CYS A 75 10.55 29.53 3.93
C CYS A 75 10.91 28.22 4.64
N ALA A 76 11.53 27.27 3.93
CA ALA A 76 11.90 25.97 4.48
C ALA A 76 12.86 26.03 5.68
N SER A 77 13.69 27.08 5.77
CA SER A 77 14.67 27.30 6.85
C SER A 77 14.25 28.37 7.86
N CYS A 78 13.06 28.96 7.68
CA CYS A 78 12.58 30.04 8.53
C CYS A 78 12.02 29.49 9.85
N VAL A 79 12.13 30.27 10.93
CA VAL A 79 11.56 29.90 12.23
C VAL A 79 10.05 29.75 12.12
N HIS A 80 9.54 28.62 12.60
CA HIS A 80 8.11 28.34 12.65
C HIS A 80 7.42 29.31 13.62
N LYS A 81 6.34 29.94 13.15
CA LYS A 81 5.49 30.82 13.95
C LYS A 81 4.16 30.10 14.22
N PRO A 82 3.68 30.04 15.47
CA PRO A 82 2.36 29.49 15.76
C PRO A 82 1.27 30.23 14.98
N LEU A 83 0.33 29.48 14.39
CA LEU A 83 -0.88 30.04 13.81
C LEU A 83 -2.02 29.86 14.81
N THR A 84 -2.38 30.93 15.51
CA THR A 84 -3.38 30.90 16.60
C THR A 84 -4.74 31.48 16.19
N ALA A 85 -4.82 32.10 15.03
CA ALA A 85 -6.04 32.70 14.49
C ALA A 85 -6.11 32.49 12.96
N PRO A 86 -7.30 32.60 12.34
CA PRO A 86 -7.43 32.49 10.90
C PRO A 86 -6.55 33.50 10.14
N LEU A 87 -5.93 33.05 9.04
CA LEU A 87 -5.10 33.86 8.16
C LEU A 87 -5.69 33.86 6.74
N VAL A 88 -5.99 35.05 6.22
CA VAL A 88 -6.45 35.23 4.83
C VAL A 88 -5.25 35.50 3.92
N LEU A 89 -5.20 34.81 2.78
CA LEU A 89 -4.23 35.02 1.71
C LEU A 89 -4.94 35.59 0.48
N THR A 90 -4.59 36.82 0.10
CA THR A 90 -5.18 37.58 -1.03
C THR A 90 -4.13 38.30 -1.88
N GLY A 91 -2.82 38.15 -1.57
CA GLY A 91 -1.73 38.85 -2.26
C GLY A 91 -0.46 38.01 -2.36
N PRO A 92 0.58 38.48 -3.09
CA PRO A 92 1.76 37.69 -3.39
C PRO A 92 2.49 37.24 -2.13
N ARG A 93 2.51 35.92 -1.90
CA ARG A 93 3.09 35.32 -0.71
C ARG A 93 3.31 33.84 -0.92
N GLU A 94 4.41 33.34 -0.40
CA GLU A 94 4.65 31.90 -0.28
C GLU A 94 4.80 31.56 1.20
N LEU A 95 4.18 30.46 1.61
CA LEU A 95 4.32 29.97 2.98
C LEU A 95 4.19 28.45 3.05
N SER A 96 4.88 27.88 4.02
CA SER A 96 4.66 26.52 4.49
C SER A 96 3.85 26.56 5.78
N ALA A 97 3.01 25.57 6.00
CA ALA A 97 2.28 25.41 7.25
C ALA A 97 2.23 23.94 7.66
N GLY A 98 2.15 23.66 8.95
CA GLY A 98 2.07 22.29 9.46
C GLY A 98 1.09 22.17 10.63
N GLY A 99 0.70 20.95 10.95
CA GLY A 99 -0.37 20.65 11.92
C GLY A 99 -1.71 20.39 11.22
N THR A 100 -2.82 20.50 11.96
CA THR A 100 -4.17 20.28 11.43
C THR A 100 -4.76 21.61 11.00
N LEU A 101 -5.00 21.77 9.69
CA LEU A 101 -5.45 23.01 9.08
C LEU A 101 -6.73 22.78 8.30
N LYS A 102 -7.59 23.80 8.30
CA LYS A 102 -8.68 23.96 7.35
C LYS A 102 -8.33 25.09 6.38
N VAL A 103 -8.39 24.81 5.08
CA VAL A 103 -8.26 25.79 4.01
C VAL A 103 -9.63 25.96 3.35
N ILE A 104 -10.10 27.20 3.26
CA ILE A 104 -11.37 27.56 2.63
C ILE A 104 -11.06 28.38 1.39
N ASP A 105 -11.62 28.01 0.24
CA ASP A 105 -11.72 28.90 -0.91
C ASP A 105 -12.79 29.95 -0.62
N ASN A 106 -12.41 31.22 -0.60
CA ASN A 106 -13.31 32.31 -0.23
C ASN A 106 -14.33 32.63 -1.33
N ASP A 107 -14.10 32.19 -2.57
CA ASP A 107 -15.00 32.46 -3.70
C ASP A 107 -16.15 31.44 -3.76
N THR A 108 -15.85 30.15 -3.63
CA THR A 108 -16.86 29.08 -3.68
C THR A 108 -17.37 28.62 -2.31
N GLY A 109 -16.60 28.87 -1.25
CA GLY A 109 -16.82 28.30 0.08
C GLY A 109 -16.40 26.84 0.23
N GLU A 110 -15.80 26.22 -0.81
CA GLU A 110 -15.24 24.87 -0.70
C GLU A 110 -14.14 24.83 0.38
N GLN A 111 -14.12 23.77 1.18
CA GLN A 111 -13.19 23.63 2.29
C GLN A 111 -12.48 22.27 2.30
N LYS A 112 -11.20 22.28 2.65
CA LYS A 112 -10.36 21.08 2.85
C LYS A 112 -9.74 21.13 4.23
N SER A 113 -9.90 20.06 5.01
CA SER A 113 -9.35 19.96 6.36
C SER A 113 -8.49 18.71 6.47
N ALA A 114 -7.23 18.84 6.86
CA ALA A 114 -6.33 17.71 7.07
C ALA A 114 -5.17 18.07 8.01
N ALA A 115 -4.51 17.06 8.55
CA ALA A 115 -3.20 17.23 9.14
C ALA A 115 -2.13 16.88 8.10
N GLY A 116 -1.04 17.63 8.07
CA GLY A 116 0.04 17.40 7.11
C GLY A 116 0.93 18.62 6.97
N LEU A 117 1.78 18.60 5.95
CA LEU A 117 2.58 19.74 5.55
C LEU A 117 1.88 20.43 4.37
N TRP A 118 1.61 21.71 4.50
CA TRP A 118 0.94 22.52 3.50
C TRP A 118 1.94 23.48 2.89
N HIS A 119 1.93 23.61 1.56
CA HIS A 119 2.70 24.59 0.82
C HIS A 119 1.74 25.42 -0.01
N LEU A 120 1.69 26.71 0.30
CA LEU A 120 0.83 27.65 -0.38
C LEU A 120 1.68 28.70 -1.08
N ARG A 121 1.35 28.96 -2.35
CA ARG A 121 1.93 30.08 -3.09
C ARG A 121 0.82 30.88 -3.75
N SER A 122 0.76 32.15 -3.40
CA SER A 122 -0.12 33.15 -3.97
C SER A 122 0.70 34.10 -4.82
N ASP A 123 0.27 34.36 -6.05
CA ASP A 123 0.85 35.34 -6.96
C ASP A 123 -0.24 36.03 -7.80
N ARG A 124 0.13 36.67 -8.93
CA ARG A 124 -0.83 37.33 -9.83
C ARG A 124 -1.72 36.35 -10.60
N ASN A 125 -1.27 35.10 -10.73
CA ASN A 125 -1.90 34.00 -11.46
C ASN A 125 -2.76 33.11 -10.56
N GLY A 126 -2.85 33.40 -9.26
CA GLY A 126 -3.78 32.76 -8.33
C GLY A 126 -3.06 32.18 -7.12
N ILE A 127 -3.73 31.26 -6.44
CA ILE A 127 -3.20 30.56 -5.26
C ILE A 127 -3.09 29.07 -5.56
N ASP A 128 -1.88 28.54 -5.45
CA ASP A 128 -1.62 27.11 -5.40
C ASP A 128 -1.67 26.64 -3.93
N VAL A 129 -2.34 25.52 -3.68
CA VAL A 129 -2.39 24.88 -2.36
C VAL A 129 -1.99 23.42 -2.52
N VAL A 130 -0.79 23.07 -2.06
CA VAL A 130 -0.28 21.70 -2.07
C VAL A 130 -0.28 21.14 -0.65
N LEU A 131 -0.86 19.96 -0.47
CA LEU A 131 -0.84 19.20 0.77
C LEU A 131 0.06 17.99 0.61
N THR A 132 1.09 17.88 1.44
CA THR A 132 1.91 16.68 1.61
C THR A 132 1.42 15.90 2.83
N LEU A 133 1.05 14.65 2.59
CA LEU A 133 0.54 13.69 3.57
C LEU A 133 1.11 12.30 3.29
N SER A 134 1.01 11.39 4.27
CA SER A 134 1.42 10.01 4.06
C SER A 134 0.55 9.30 3.03
N SER A 135 1.12 8.32 2.33
CA SER A 135 0.38 7.53 1.33
C SER A 135 -0.83 6.82 1.94
N GLU A 136 -0.78 6.40 3.20
CA GLU A 136 -1.90 5.73 3.85
C GLU A 136 -3.09 6.67 4.08
N ARG A 137 -2.83 7.92 4.49
CA ARG A 137 -3.90 8.92 4.60
C ARG A 137 -4.47 9.34 3.25
N TYR A 138 -3.61 9.42 2.23
CA TYR A 138 -4.05 9.68 0.86
C TYR A 138 -4.99 8.56 0.40
N VAL A 139 -4.59 7.29 0.57
CA VAL A 139 -5.40 6.12 0.21
C VAL A 139 -6.73 6.10 0.97
N ALA A 140 -6.72 6.40 2.27
CA ALA A 140 -7.95 6.52 3.06
C ALA A 140 -8.88 7.61 2.50
N ALA A 141 -8.34 8.77 2.12
CA ALA A 141 -9.11 9.85 1.51
C ALA A 141 -9.66 9.46 0.12
N VAL A 142 -8.90 8.70 -0.68
CA VAL A 142 -9.38 8.15 -1.96
C VAL A 142 -10.53 7.18 -1.73
N LEU A 143 -10.37 6.19 -0.84
CA LEU A 143 -11.46 5.25 -0.53
C LEU A 143 -12.70 5.98 -0.02
N ASN A 144 -12.53 7.03 0.78
CA ASN A 144 -13.63 7.84 1.28
C ASN A 144 -14.39 8.61 0.18
N ALA A 145 -13.78 8.84 -0.98
CA ALA A 145 -14.43 9.44 -2.14
C ALA A 145 -15.01 8.40 -3.11
N GLU A 146 -14.35 7.25 -3.23
CA GLU A 146 -14.56 6.28 -4.32
C GLU A 146 -15.37 5.05 -3.92
N THR A 147 -15.54 4.77 -2.62
CA THR A 147 -16.19 3.55 -2.13
C THR A 147 -17.36 3.85 -1.20
N ALA A 148 -18.32 2.95 -1.15
CA ALA A 148 -19.33 3.00 -0.10
C ALA A 148 -18.75 2.46 1.21
N GLY A 149 -19.03 3.13 2.33
CA GLY A 149 -18.43 2.82 3.63
C GLY A 149 -18.81 1.45 4.22
N ASP A 150 -19.78 0.76 3.62
CA ASP A 150 -20.30 -0.57 3.98
C ASP A 150 -19.94 -1.68 2.96
N GLU A 151 -19.04 -1.39 2.01
CA GLU A 151 -18.52 -2.41 1.09
C GLU A 151 -17.83 -3.58 1.80
N ALA A 152 -17.84 -4.74 1.13
CA ALA A 152 -17.21 -5.95 1.64
C ALA A 152 -15.68 -5.73 1.84
N PRO A 153 -15.09 -6.22 2.96
CA PRO A 153 -13.70 -5.91 3.30
C PRO A 153 -12.66 -6.24 2.21
N GLU A 154 -12.84 -7.34 1.46
CA GLU A 154 -11.91 -7.72 0.39
C GLU A 154 -11.95 -6.74 -0.81
N SER A 155 -13.10 -6.10 -1.07
CA SER A 155 -13.23 -5.04 -2.09
C SER A 155 -12.44 -3.80 -1.66
N LEU A 156 -12.64 -3.36 -0.42
CA LEU A 156 -11.94 -2.22 0.16
C LEU A 156 -10.42 -2.43 0.20
N ARG A 157 -9.96 -3.64 0.56
CA ARG A 157 -8.54 -4.00 0.53
C ARG A 157 -7.96 -3.97 -0.88
N ALA A 158 -8.67 -4.53 -1.87
CA ALA A 158 -8.24 -4.47 -3.27
C ALA A 158 -8.15 -3.02 -3.77
N MET A 159 -9.15 -2.20 -3.45
CA MET A 159 -9.16 -0.78 -3.80
C MET A 159 -8.03 0.00 -3.12
N ALA A 160 -7.74 -0.26 -1.85
CA ALA A 160 -6.63 0.36 -1.13
C ALA A 160 -5.29 0.07 -1.81
N ILE A 161 -5.04 -1.19 -2.18
CA ILE A 161 -3.82 -1.61 -2.89
C ILE A 161 -3.72 -0.91 -4.25
N VAL A 162 -4.82 -0.84 -5.02
CA VAL A 162 -4.85 -0.16 -6.32
C VAL A 162 -4.58 1.34 -6.17
N ALA A 163 -5.28 2.02 -5.27
CA ALA A 163 -5.10 3.45 -5.04
C ALA A 163 -3.66 3.77 -4.58
N ARG A 164 -3.10 2.96 -3.68
CA ARG A 164 -1.71 3.12 -3.24
C ARG A 164 -0.72 2.89 -4.37
N THR A 165 -0.96 1.90 -5.21
CA THR A 165 -0.10 1.62 -6.36
C THR A 165 -0.08 2.79 -7.33
N TYR A 166 -1.25 3.36 -7.63
CA TYR A 166 -1.35 4.57 -8.45
C TYR A 166 -0.56 5.72 -7.82
N ALA A 167 -0.86 6.07 -6.57
CA ALA A 167 -0.22 7.18 -5.87
C ALA A 167 1.31 7.09 -5.81
N LEU A 168 1.85 5.87 -5.75
CA LEU A 168 3.29 5.62 -5.64
C LEU A 168 3.96 5.30 -6.98
N ASN A 169 3.25 5.29 -8.11
CA ASN A 169 3.81 4.99 -9.43
C ASN A 169 4.30 6.24 -10.20
N GLY A 170 4.95 7.17 -9.47
CA GLY A 170 5.48 8.41 -10.03
C GLY A 170 4.47 9.56 -10.02
N PRO A 171 4.83 10.75 -10.54
CA PRO A 171 3.93 11.88 -10.59
C PRO A 171 2.85 11.67 -11.68
N HIS A 172 1.59 11.86 -11.30
CA HIS A 172 0.42 11.84 -12.17
C HIS A 172 -0.13 13.24 -12.45
N TYR A 173 0.30 14.24 -11.69
CA TYR A 173 0.11 15.65 -11.98
C TYR A 173 1.38 16.28 -12.55
N SER A 174 1.23 17.21 -13.48
CA SER A 174 2.34 18.00 -14.03
C SER A 174 1.99 19.47 -13.94
N ALA A 175 2.65 20.17 -13.02
CA ALA A 175 2.46 21.59 -12.82
C ALA A 175 2.89 22.39 -14.06
N GLN A 176 2.10 23.39 -14.42
CA GLN A 176 2.51 24.37 -15.42
C GLN A 176 3.68 25.22 -14.89
N PRO A 177 4.49 25.87 -15.75
CA PRO A 177 5.49 26.82 -15.31
C PRO A 177 4.88 27.86 -14.37
N ALA A 178 5.59 28.19 -13.30
CA ALA A 178 5.13 29.08 -12.23
C ALA A 178 3.95 28.55 -11.38
N HIS A 179 3.58 27.26 -11.47
CA HIS A 179 2.69 26.55 -10.53
C HIS A 179 3.46 25.59 -9.59
N LEU A 180 2.94 25.33 -8.39
CA LEU A 180 3.64 24.53 -7.39
C LEU A 180 3.70 23.08 -7.87
N PRO A 181 4.86 22.40 -7.76
CA PRO A 181 4.93 20.99 -8.11
C PRO A 181 4.13 20.16 -7.11
N ALA A 182 3.46 19.13 -7.61
CA ALA A 182 2.82 18.10 -6.81
C ALA A 182 2.87 16.77 -7.58
N ASP A 183 2.84 15.66 -6.86
CA ASP A 183 2.78 14.32 -7.45
C ASP A 183 1.37 14.03 -7.99
N LEU A 184 0.34 14.51 -7.29
CA LEU A 184 -1.06 14.17 -7.50
C LEU A 184 -1.95 15.42 -7.46
N CYS A 185 -3.22 15.24 -7.76
CA CYS A 185 -4.27 16.25 -7.76
C CYS A 185 -5.55 15.69 -7.12
N ASP A 186 -6.38 16.54 -6.53
CA ASP A 186 -7.58 16.12 -5.78
C ASP A 186 -8.84 15.89 -6.64
N SER A 187 -8.67 15.74 -7.96
CA SER A 187 -9.74 15.53 -8.93
C SER A 187 -9.58 14.22 -9.70
N THR A 188 -10.57 13.89 -10.53
CA THR A 188 -10.58 12.70 -11.40
C THR A 188 -9.48 12.69 -12.48
N GLY A 189 -8.73 13.79 -12.64
CA GLY A 189 -7.48 13.78 -13.41
C GLY A 189 -6.40 12.92 -12.77
N CYS A 190 -6.47 12.71 -11.46
CA CYS A 190 -5.65 11.79 -10.69
C CYS A 190 -6.55 10.74 -10.03
N GLN A 191 -6.91 10.93 -8.76
CA GLN A 191 -7.94 10.14 -8.09
C GLN A 191 -8.80 11.09 -7.26
N ALA A 192 -10.11 10.89 -7.24
CA ALA A 192 -10.95 11.68 -6.35
C ALA A 192 -10.56 11.37 -4.90
N MET A 193 -10.57 12.39 -4.05
CA MET A 193 -10.27 12.23 -2.64
C MET A 193 -11.17 13.10 -1.76
N ARG A 194 -11.60 12.53 -0.63
CA ARG A 194 -12.41 13.21 0.38
C ARG A 194 -11.69 13.15 1.71
N LEU A 195 -11.03 14.25 2.05
CA LEU A 195 -10.39 14.46 3.34
C LEU A 195 -11.44 14.53 4.46
N GLY A 196 -11.10 13.99 5.64
CA GLY A 196 -11.95 14.02 6.82
C GLY A 196 -11.97 12.69 7.54
N GLU A 197 -13.02 12.47 8.33
CA GLU A 197 -13.27 11.18 8.99
C GLU A 197 -13.59 10.10 7.95
N VAL A 198 -13.08 8.90 8.21
CA VAL A 198 -13.30 7.70 7.39
C VAL A 198 -14.03 6.65 8.22
N SER A 199 -14.77 5.74 7.56
CA SER A 199 -15.41 4.63 8.26
C SER A 199 -14.36 3.67 8.82
N ALA A 200 -14.72 2.93 9.89
CA ALA A 200 -13.85 1.90 10.44
C ALA A 200 -13.47 0.83 9.41
N ALA A 201 -14.37 0.49 8.49
CA ALA A 201 -14.10 -0.48 7.42
C ALA A 201 -13.01 0.02 6.46
N ILE A 202 -13.01 1.31 6.11
CA ILE A 202 -11.96 1.92 5.29
C ILE A 202 -10.63 1.94 6.06
N ASP A 203 -10.65 2.39 7.32
CA ASP A 203 -9.44 2.43 8.16
C ASP A 203 -8.81 1.03 8.31
N ASP A 204 -9.64 0.02 8.59
CA ASP A 204 -9.21 -1.37 8.68
C ASP A 204 -8.61 -1.88 7.36
N ALA A 205 -9.24 -1.60 6.22
CA ALA A 205 -8.74 -2.05 4.92
C ALA A 205 -7.41 -1.39 4.51
N VAL A 206 -7.26 -0.08 4.78
CA VAL A 206 -6.01 0.65 4.52
C VAL A 206 -4.90 0.10 5.41
N ARG A 207 -5.18 -0.05 6.72
CA ARG A 207 -4.21 -0.56 7.70
C ARG A 207 -3.81 -2.01 7.42
N ASP A 208 -4.76 -2.88 7.07
CA ASP A 208 -4.51 -4.29 6.77
C ASP A 208 -3.68 -4.49 5.49
N THR A 209 -3.67 -3.50 4.59
CA THR A 209 -2.93 -3.53 3.31
C THR A 209 -1.81 -2.49 3.23
N ALA A 210 -1.39 -1.94 4.38
CA ALA A 210 -0.44 -0.84 4.43
C ALA A 210 0.85 -1.18 3.65
N GLY A 211 1.26 -0.30 2.74
CA GLY A 211 2.41 -0.49 1.87
C GLY A 211 2.25 -1.49 0.72
N GLU A 212 1.17 -2.30 0.68
CA GLU A 212 0.96 -3.25 -0.41
C GLU A 212 0.62 -2.53 -1.71
N THR A 213 1.35 -2.89 -2.77
CA THR A 213 1.19 -2.37 -4.12
C THR A 213 1.20 -3.51 -5.16
N VAL A 214 0.68 -3.24 -6.36
CA VAL A 214 0.68 -4.18 -7.49
C VAL A 214 1.97 -4.05 -8.29
N TRP A 215 2.59 -5.18 -8.61
CA TRP A 215 3.87 -5.25 -9.34
C TRP A 215 3.76 -6.11 -10.58
N PHE A 216 4.41 -5.66 -11.65
CA PHE A 216 4.58 -6.41 -12.89
C PHE A 216 6.04 -6.34 -13.33
N GLN A 217 6.66 -7.51 -13.58
CA GLN A 217 8.04 -7.62 -14.05
C GLN A 217 9.07 -6.80 -13.25
N GLY A 218 8.90 -6.75 -11.92
CA GLY A 218 9.84 -6.07 -11.02
C GLY A 218 9.70 -4.55 -10.94
N ARG A 219 8.64 -3.98 -11.52
CA ARG A 219 8.25 -2.56 -11.35
C ARG A 219 6.85 -2.47 -10.78
N ARG A 220 6.51 -1.36 -10.09
CA ARG A 220 5.12 -1.05 -9.75
C ARG A 220 4.31 -1.01 -11.04
N ALA A 221 3.14 -1.63 -10.99
CA ALA A 221 2.25 -1.75 -12.12
C ALA A 221 1.50 -0.42 -12.35
N GLU A 222 1.28 -0.08 -13.61
CA GLU A 222 0.22 0.86 -13.99
C GLU A 222 -1.11 0.24 -13.58
N VAL A 223 -1.89 0.94 -12.78
CA VAL A 223 -3.21 0.47 -12.36
C VAL A 223 -4.22 1.56 -12.60
N PHE A 224 -5.42 1.14 -13.01
CA PHE A 224 -6.56 2.01 -13.20
C PHE A 224 -7.80 1.30 -12.66
N PHE A 225 -8.83 2.08 -12.36
CA PHE A 225 -10.10 1.55 -11.93
C PHE A 225 -11.24 2.40 -12.49
N SER A 226 -12.44 1.83 -12.53
CA SER A 226 -13.66 2.53 -12.92
C SER A 226 -14.84 1.96 -12.13
N GLU A 227 -15.88 2.76 -11.95
CA GLU A 227 -17.08 2.35 -11.20
C GLU A 227 -17.73 1.10 -11.78
N HIS A 228 -17.93 1.08 -13.10
CA HIS A 228 -18.60 -0.02 -13.78
C HIS A 228 -18.05 -0.26 -15.20
N CYS A 229 -17.45 -1.43 -15.46
CA CYS A 229 -16.86 -1.71 -16.77
C CYS A 229 -17.88 -2.11 -17.86
N GLY A 230 -19.16 -2.27 -17.51
CA GLY A 230 -20.22 -2.54 -18.49
C GLY A 230 -20.17 -3.96 -19.08
N GLY A 231 -19.59 -4.91 -18.34
CA GLY A 231 -19.49 -6.32 -18.68
C GLY A 231 -18.20 -6.75 -19.38
N MET A 232 -17.38 -5.79 -19.82
CA MET A 232 -16.08 -6.05 -20.42
C MET A 232 -15.10 -4.95 -20.04
N THR A 233 -13.97 -5.32 -19.44
CA THR A 233 -12.85 -4.39 -19.25
C THR A 233 -12.24 -4.01 -20.60
N GLU A 234 -11.46 -2.93 -20.66
CA GLU A 234 -10.83 -2.42 -21.88
C GLU A 234 -9.31 -2.60 -21.84
N ASP A 235 -8.70 -2.78 -23.01
CA ASP A 235 -7.25 -2.76 -23.18
C ASP A 235 -6.72 -1.35 -22.91
N ALA A 236 -5.75 -1.20 -21.99
CA ALA A 236 -5.19 0.12 -21.66
C ALA A 236 -4.61 0.83 -22.89
N SER A 237 -4.02 0.09 -23.82
CA SER A 237 -3.44 0.64 -25.06
C SER A 237 -4.47 1.22 -26.03
N THR A 238 -5.74 0.81 -25.93
CA THR A 238 -6.85 1.39 -26.71
C THR A 238 -7.16 2.81 -26.25
N VAL A 239 -7.12 3.04 -24.94
CA VAL A 239 -7.40 4.37 -24.33
C VAL A 239 -6.13 5.24 -24.32
N TRP A 240 -5.00 4.63 -23.97
CA TRP A 240 -3.70 5.27 -23.83
C TRP A 240 -2.62 4.48 -24.58
N PRO A 241 -2.31 4.82 -25.85
CA PRO A 241 -1.37 4.06 -26.70
C PRO A 241 0.04 3.86 -26.11
N ARG A 242 0.48 4.77 -25.23
CA ARG A 242 1.77 4.65 -24.50
C ARG A 242 1.84 3.43 -23.58
N LEU A 243 0.72 2.83 -23.23
CA LEU A 243 0.61 1.70 -22.30
C LEU A 243 0.63 0.32 -22.96
N HIS A 244 1.08 0.21 -24.22
CA HIS A 244 1.19 -1.09 -24.94
C HIS A 244 2.08 -2.13 -24.21
N GLY A 245 3.00 -1.69 -23.35
CA GLY A 245 3.82 -2.59 -22.52
C GLY A 245 3.10 -3.17 -21.29
N ALA A 246 1.96 -2.60 -20.89
CA ALA A 246 1.17 -3.04 -19.74
C ALA A 246 0.24 -4.21 -20.12
N THR A 247 0.84 -5.35 -20.51
CA THR A 247 0.13 -6.53 -21.06
C THR A 247 -0.90 -7.17 -20.14
N TYR A 248 -0.88 -6.85 -18.84
CA TYR A 248 -1.86 -7.27 -17.85
C TYR A 248 -3.11 -6.38 -17.81
N LEU A 249 -3.05 -5.13 -18.32
CA LEU A 249 -4.21 -4.26 -18.47
C LEU A 249 -4.93 -4.53 -19.79
N ARG A 250 -5.52 -5.73 -19.86
CA ARG A 250 -6.14 -6.26 -21.06
C ARG A 250 -7.66 -6.34 -20.92
N ARG A 251 -8.32 -6.25 -22.07
CA ARG A 251 -9.75 -6.50 -22.23
C ARG A 251 -10.07 -7.95 -21.84
N HIS A 252 -11.01 -8.15 -20.92
CA HIS A 252 -11.60 -9.45 -20.61
C HIS A 252 -13.07 -9.30 -20.12
N PRO A 253 -13.88 -10.37 -20.22
CA PRO A 253 -15.24 -10.35 -19.68
C PRO A 253 -15.24 -10.16 -18.18
N ASP A 254 -16.18 -9.38 -17.68
CA ASP A 254 -16.47 -9.18 -16.26
C ASP A 254 -17.93 -9.56 -15.97
N PRO A 255 -18.21 -10.84 -15.70
CA PRO A 255 -19.55 -11.28 -15.38
C PRO A 255 -19.98 -10.85 -13.96
N TYR A 256 -19.07 -10.36 -13.12
CA TYR A 256 -19.38 -9.98 -11.75
C TYR A 256 -20.09 -8.63 -11.73
N CYS A 257 -19.61 -7.63 -12.46
CA CYS A 257 -20.29 -6.33 -12.53
C CYS A 257 -21.74 -6.47 -13.04
N LEU A 258 -21.97 -7.35 -14.04
CA LEU A 258 -23.28 -7.57 -14.64
C LEU A 258 -24.32 -8.19 -13.68
N ARG A 259 -23.88 -8.88 -12.61
CA ARG A 259 -24.82 -9.39 -11.57
C ARG A 259 -25.49 -8.26 -10.81
N ARG A 260 -24.85 -7.08 -10.76
CA ARG A 260 -25.39 -5.85 -10.18
C ARG A 260 -26.09 -4.95 -11.21
N GLY A 261 -26.27 -5.43 -12.43
CA GLY A 261 -26.88 -4.70 -13.55
C GLY A 261 -25.85 -4.23 -14.58
N THR A 262 -26.33 -3.60 -15.66
CA THR A 262 -25.45 -3.12 -16.74
C THR A 262 -24.95 -1.69 -16.53
N ALA A 263 -25.38 -1.03 -15.46
CA ALA A 263 -25.27 0.42 -15.27
C ALA A 263 -25.74 1.20 -16.52
N ALA A 264 -26.93 0.84 -17.03
CA ALA A 264 -27.53 1.53 -18.16
C ALA A 264 -27.81 3.01 -17.83
N TRP A 265 -27.58 3.88 -18.81
CA TRP A 265 -27.81 5.32 -18.69
C TRP A 265 -28.27 5.90 -20.02
N HIS A 266 -28.96 7.03 -19.92
CA HIS A 266 -29.50 7.77 -21.06
C HIS A 266 -29.21 9.26 -20.87
N THR A 267 -28.87 9.95 -21.94
CA THR A 267 -28.64 11.40 -21.93
C THR A 267 -29.00 12.02 -23.26
N GLU A 268 -29.61 13.20 -23.19
CA GLU A 268 -29.98 14.01 -24.32
C GLU A 268 -29.22 15.34 -24.27
N VAL A 269 -28.72 15.77 -25.42
CA VAL A 269 -28.06 17.07 -25.59
C VAL A 269 -28.69 17.77 -26.78
N SER A 270 -29.30 18.94 -26.57
CA SER A 270 -29.91 19.68 -27.68
C SER A 270 -28.85 20.13 -28.68
N SER A 271 -29.22 20.28 -29.97
CA SER A 271 -28.30 20.83 -30.97
C SER A 271 -27.77 22.21 -30.59
N ALA A 272 -28.56 23.04 -29.89
CA ALA A 272 -28.12 24.35 -29.42
C ALA A 272 -27.02 24.25 -28.35
N GLU A 273 -27.18 23.37 -27.35
CA GLU A 273 -26.14 23.10 -26.36
C GLU A 273 -24.89 22.52 -27.02
N PHE A 274 -25.07 21.56 -27.94
CA PHE A 274 -23.97 20.93 -28.64
C PHE A 274 -23.18 21.92 -29.51
N SER A 275 -23.85 22.83 -30.22
CA SER A 275 -23.19 23.91 -30.97
C SER A 275 -22.43 24.87 -30.06
N SER A 276 -22.94 25.17 -28.87
CA SER A 276 -22.24 25.98 -27.87
C SER A 276 -20.97 25.29 -27.37
N ILE A 277 -21.07 23.99 -27.06
CA ILE A 277 -19.92 23.16 -26.66
C ILE A 277 -18.88 23.10 -27.78
N ALA A 278 -19.32 22.82 -29.01
CA ALA A 278 -18.44 22.77 -30.17
C ALA A 278 -17.70 24.09 -30.38
N SER A 279 -18.40 25.22 -30.26
CA SER A 279 -17.80 26.56 -30.34
C SER A 279 -16.76 26.77 -29.23
N ALA A 280 -17.08 26.41 -27.99
CA ALA A 280 -16.17 26.54 -26.85
C ALA A 280 -14.93 25.63 -26.95
N GLN A 281 -15.07 24.45 -27.56
CA GLN A 281 -13.98 23.49 -27.78
C GLN A 281 -13.23 23.73 -29.11
N GLY A 282 -13.70 24.65 -29.95
CA GLY A 282 -13.14 24.92 -31.28
C GLY A 282 -13.40 23.81 -32.31
N TRP A 283 -14.42 22.99 -32.12
CA TRP A 283 -14.81 21.93 -33.06
C TRP A 283 -15.54 22.52 -34.26
N GLN A 284 -15.06 22.19 -35.46
CA GLN A 284 -15.69 22.61 -36.72
C GLN A 284 -16.75 21.60 -37.13
N LEU A 285 -17.99 21.82 -36.69
CA LEU A 285 -19.12 20.95 -37.05
C LEU A 285 -19.82 21.43 -38.33
N PRO A 286 -20.37 20.50 -39.13
CA PRO A 286 -21.26 20.85 -40.23
C PRO A 286 -22.57 21.49 -39.73
N GLU A 287 -23.05 22.52 -40.42
CA GLU A 287 -24.31 23.20 -40.11
C GLU A 287 -25.23 23.29 -41.34
N PRO A 288 -26.52 22.90 -41.25
CA PRO A 288 -27.17 22.29 -40.08
C PRO A 288 -26.71 20.84 -39.87
N LEU A 289 -26.57 20.44 -38.61
CA LEU A 289 -26.30 19.05 -38.25
C LEU A 289 -27.55 18.21 -38.53
N VAL A 290 -27.43 17.15 -39.33
CA VAL A 290 -28.55 16.26 -39.67
C VAL A 290 -28.38 14.83 -39.19
N ALA A 291 -27.15 14.39 -38.93
CA ALA A 291 -26.89 13.06 -38.40
C ALA A 291 -25.65 13.03 -37.49
N ALA A 292 -25.72 12.15 -36.49
CA ALA A 292 -24.62 11.81 -35.60
C ALA A 292 -24.62 10.29 -35.39
N LYS A 293 -23.45 9.64 -35.43
CA LYS A 293 -23.31 8.20 -35.18
C LYS A 293 -21.90 7.83 -34.71
N VAL A 294 -21.77 6.71 -34.00
CA VAL A 294 -20.46 6.10 -33.73
C VAL A 294 -19.97 5.39 -34.99
N VAL A 295 -18.74 5.70 -35.42
CA VAL A 295 -18.13 5.12 -36.65
C VAL A 295 -17.01 4.16 -36.37
N GLN A 296 -16.38 4.25 -35.20
CA GLN A 296 -15.34 3.32 -34.77
C GLN A 296 -15.59 2.90 -33.33
N ARG A 297 -15.48 1.60 -33.06
CA ARG A 297 -15.57 1.01 -31.73
C ARG A 297 -14.32 0.20 -31.40
N SER A 298 -14.01 0.13 -30.11
CA SER A 298 -12.99 -0.77 -29.59
C SER A 298 -13.48 -2.21 -29.55
N GLY A 299 -12.57 -3.12 -29.21
CA GLY A 299 -12.91 -4.51 -28.96
C GLY A 299 -13.87 -4.72 -27.77
N SER A 300 -14.05 -3.74 -26.89
CA SER A 300 -15.02 -3.79 -25.78
C SER A 300 -16.34 -3.08 -26.11
N SER A 301 -16.56 -2.72 -27.38
CA SER A 301 -17.73 -1.97 -27.88
C SER A 301 -17.81 -0.50 -27.45
N ARG A 302 -16.76 0.05 -26.84
CA ARG A 302 -16.67 1.48 -26.53
C ARG A 302 -16.45 2.28 -27.82
N ALA A 303 -17.14 3.40 -27.97
CA ALA A 303 -16.95 4.36 -29.03
C ALA A 303 -15.50 4.90 -28.97
N LEU A 304 -14.84 4.89 -30.12
CA LEU A 304 -13.55 5.54 -30.33
C LEU A 304 -13.73 6.83 -31.12
N GLN A 305 -14.58 6.81 -32.15
CA GLN A 305 -14.84 7.96 -33.00
C GLN A 305 -16.34 8.10 -33.28
N ALA A 306 -16.81 9.35 -33.23
CA ALA A 306 -18.16 9.75 -33.60
C ALA A 306 -18.10 10.67 -34.83
N GLU A 307 -18.99 10.43 -35.80
CA GLU A 307 -19.16 11.21 -37.00
C GLU A 307 -20.40 12.10 -36.89
N PHE A 308 -20.26 13.34 -37.34
CA PHE A 308 -21.28 14.37 -37.39
C PHE A 308 -21.38 14.88 -38.83
N SER A 309 -22.57 14.89 -39.42
CA SER A 309 -22.76 15.23 -40.85
C SER A 309 -23.93 16.15 -41.12
N ASP A 310 -23.84 16.89 -42.23
CA ASP A 310 -24.92 17.70 -42.80
C ASP A 310 -25.69 16.97 -43.93
N ALA A 311 -26.71 17.61 -44.48
CA ALA A 311 -27.51 17.06 -45.59
C ALA A 311 -26.72 16.88 -46.90
N HIS A 312 -25.55 17.51 -47.02
CA HIS A 312 -24.69 17.50 -48.20
C HIS A 312 -23.53 16.49 -48.06
N SER A 313 -23.56 15.63 -47.04
CA SER A 313 -22.53 14.63 -46.74
C SER A 313 -21.16 15.23 -46.38
N HIS A 314 -21.09 16.49 -45.96
CA HIS A 314 -19.91 16.97 -45.26
C HIS A 314 -19.89 16.38 -43.86
N SER A 315 -18.75 15.83 -43.45
CA SER A 315 -18.60 15.12 -42.17
C SER A 315 -17.41 15.61 -41.37
N THR A 316 -17.61 15.78 -40.06
CA THR A 316 -16.53 15.96 -39.09
C THR A 316 -16.51 14.79 -38.11
N TRP A 317 -15.31 14.38 -37.74
CA TRP A 317 -15.07 13.25 -36.86
C TRP A 317 -14.49 13.78 -35.54
N LEU A 318 -15.08 13.35 -34.43
CA LEU A 318 -14.57 13.66 -33.09
C LEU A 318 -14.15 12.38 -32.39
N MET A 319 -13.06 12.47 -31.61
CA MET A 319 -12.72 11.41 -30.67
C MET A 319 -13.81 11.32 -29.61
N ALA A 320 -14.29 10.10 -29.32
CA ALA A 320 -15.37 9.88 -28.35
C ALA A 320 -15.00 10.42 -26.95
N SER A 321 -13.74 10.28 -26.55
CA SER A 321 -13.23 10.82 -25.29
C SER A 321 -13.26 12.36 -25.24
N ALA A 322 -12.96 13.02 -26.36
CA ALA A 322 -13.06 14.48 -26.47
C ALA A 322 -14.52 14.94 -26.43
N LEU A 323 -15.42 14.21 -27.12
CA LEU A 323 -16.86 14.45 -27.09
C LEU A 323 -17.42 14.37 -25.66
N ARG A 324 -17.12 13.27 -24.95
CA ARG A 324 -17.52 13.07 -23.56
C ARG A 324 -17.00 14.17 -22.64
N LEU A 325 -15.70 14.45 -22.67
CA LEU A 325 -15.08 15.47 -21.81
C LEU A 325 -15.60 16.88 -22.12
N GLY A 326 -15.87 17.21 -23.39
CA GLY A 326 -16.42 18.51 -23.77
C GLY A 326 -17.86 18.68 -23.25
N ILE A 327 -18.69 17.65 -23.36
CA ILE A 327 -20.07 17.66 -22.85
C ILE A 327 -20.08 17.75 -21.32
N ASP A 328 -19.33 16.89 -20.63
CA ASP A 328 -19.32 16.83 -19.16
C ASP A 328 -18.78 18.14 -18.53
N ARG A 329 -17.77 18.77 -19.14
CA ARG A 329 -17.22 20.05 -18.64
C ARG A 329 -18.21 21.21 -18.75
N THR A 330 -19.11 21.19 -19.73
CA THR A 330 -20.05 22.28 -19.96
C THR A 330 -21.41 22.06 -19.30
N LEU A 331 -21.94 20.83 -19.31
CA LEU A 331 -23.29 20.52 -18.83
C LEU A 331 -23.32 19.87 -17.44
N GLY A 332 -22.15 19.75 -16.80
CA GLY A 332 -21.94 19.08 -15.53
C GLY A 332 -21.42 17.66 -15.71
N TRP A 333 -20.64 17.19 -14.74
CA TRP A 333 -20.04 15.87 -14.76
C TRP A 333 -21.09 14.76 -14.77
N ASN A 334 -20.75 13.62 -15.38
CA ASN A 334 -21.54 12.38 -15.43
C ASN A 334 -22.77 12.43 -16.35
N ARG A 335 -22.75 13.30 -17.37
CA ARG A 335 -23.76 13.29 -18.45
C ARG A 335 -23.49 12.12 -19.37
N ILE A 336 -22.25 11.98 -19.83
CA ILE A 336 -21.81 10.79 -20.58
C ILE A 336 -20.91 9.98 -19.66
N ARG A 337 -21.49 8.95 -19.04
CA ARG A 337 -20.83 8.19 -17.95
C ARG A 337 -19.71 7.30 -18.42
N SER A 338 -19.73 6.85 -19.67
CA SER A 338 -18.69 6.01 -20.28
C SER A 338 -18.65 6.25 -21.78
N ASP A 339 -17.60 5.75 -22.44
CA ASP A 339 -17.57 5.73 -23.91
C ASP A 339 -18.33 4.52 -24.51
N GLN A 340 -19.04 3.72 -23.69
CA GLN A 340 -19.86 2.60 -24.15
C GLN A 340 -21.30 3.04 -24.40
N TYR A 341 -21.55 3.67 -25.55
CA TYR A 341 -22.87 4.16 -25.94
C TYR A 341 -23.19 3.97 -27.43
N GLU A 342 -24.47 4.05 -27.75
CA GLU A 342 -25.01 4.39 -29.07
C GLU A 342 -25.26 5.91 -29.14
N LEU A 343 -25.11 6.47 -30.33
CA LEU A 343 -25.31 7.91 -30.62
C LEU A 343 -26.22 8.06 -31.83
N ALA A 344 -27.24 8.90 -31.70
CA ALA A 344 -28.11 9.30 -32.80
C ALA A 344 -28.53 10.77 -32.67
N LEU A 345 -28.79 11.43 -33.80
CA LEU A 345 -29.51 12.72 -33.82
C LEU A 345 -30.99 12.46 -34.10
N ARG A 346 -31.90 12.88 -33.21
CA ARG A 346 -33.34 12.72 -33.35
C ARG A 346 -34.04 14.05 -33.08
N GLY A 347 -34.72 14.61 -34.07
CA GLY A 347 -35.48 15.86 -33.91
C GLY A 347 -34.66 17.05 -33.39
N GLY A 348 -33.38 17.15 -33.74
CA GLY A 348 -32.47 18.20 -33.23
C GLY A 348 -31.91 17.95 -31.83
N ILE A 349 -31.97 16.71 -31.35
CA ILE A 349 -31.43 16.29 -30.06
C ILE A 349 -30.44 15.14 -30.29
N LEU A 350 -29.23 15.27 -29.78
CA LEU A 350 -28.27 14.18 -29.71
C LEU A 350 -28.69 13.27 -28.56
N VAL A 351 -28.95 12.01 -28.88
CA VAL A 351 -29.38 10.98 -27.94
C VAL A 351 -28.25 9.99 -27.74
N PHE A 352 -27.88 9.80 -26.47
CA PHE A 352 -26.89 8.85 -26.02
C PHE A 352 -27.56 7.78 -25.15
N ASP A 353 -27.45 6.53 -25.57
CA ASP A 353 -27.90 5.35 -24.81
C ASP A 353 -26.69 4.49 -24.51
N GLY A 354 -26.34 4.32 -23.24
CA GLY A 354 -25.08 3.67 -22.87
C GLY A 354 -25.13 2.81 -21.63
N HIS A 355 -23.99 2.18 -21.36
CA HIS A 355 -23.77 1.25 -20.25
C HIS A 355 -22.46 1.56 -19.54
N GLY A 356 -22.30 1.06 -18.32
CA GLY A 356 -21.08 1.26 -17.55
C GLY A 356 -20.82 2.71 -17.15
N TYR A 357 -19.71 2.90 -16.45
CA TYR A 357 -19.30 4.15 -15.84
C TYR A 357 -17.79 4.18 -15.70
N GLY A 358 -17.14 5.16 -16.32
CA GLY A 358 -15.69 5.31 -16.39
C GLY A 358 -15.07 4.72 -17.65
N HIS A 359 -13.73 4.71 -17.70
CA HIS A 359 -12.96 4.29 -18.88
C HIS A 359 -12.93 2.76 -19.05
N GLY A 360 -13.17 2.00 -17.97
CA GLY A 360 -13.29 0.54 -18.01
C GLY A 360 -11.98 -0.24 -18.12
N VAL A 361 -10.85 0.41 -17.87
CA VAL A 361 -9.51 -0.22 -17.89
C VAL A 361 -9.16 -0.64 -16.47
N GLY A 362 -8.64 -1.85 -16.28
CA GLY A 362 -8.23 -2.35 -14.97
C GLY A 362 -9.42 -2.76 -14.09
N LEU A 363 -9.41 -2.34 -12.82
CA LEU A 363 -10.37 -2.82 -11.82
C LEU A 363 -11.76 -2.19 -11.99
N CYS A 364 -12.80 -3.03 -12.08
CA CYS A 364 -14.18 -2.58 -11.95
C CYS A 364 -14.60 -2.59 -10.48
N GLN A 365 -14.96 -1.43 -9.92
CA GLN A 365 -15.35 -1.33 -8.50
C GLN A 365 -16.59 -2.19 -8.21
N THR A 366 -17.63 -2.07 -9.04
CA THR A 366 -18.86 -2.87 -8.89
C THR A 366 -18.58 -4.37 -8.98
N GLY A 367 -17.73 -4.79 -9.93
CA GLY A 367 -17.37 -6.20 -10.08
C GLY A 367 -16.49 -6.70 -8.93
N ALA A 368 -15.56 -5.90 -8.41
CA ALA A 368 -14.76 -6.23 -7.24
C ALA A 368 -15.62 -6.39 -5.98
N ALA A 369 -16.60 -5.51 -5.78
CA ALA A 369 -17.57 -5.59 -4.70
C ALA A 369 -18.42 -6.88 -4.79
N GLU A 370 -18.86 -7.25 -6.01
CA GLU A 370 -19.58 -8.50 -6.22
C GLU A 370 -18.71 -9.73 -5.95
N MET A 371 -17.47 -9.76 -6.48
CA MET A 371 -16.51 -10.83 -6.18
C MET A 371 -16.28 -10.99 -4.68
N ALA A 372 -16.13 -9.88 -3.95
CA ALA A 372 -15.99 -9.91 -2.50
C ALA A 372 -17.24 -10.45 -1.80
N SER A 373 -18.45 -10.10 -2.26
CA SER A 373 -19.70 -10.69 -1.75
C SER A 373 -19.81 -12.19 -2.02
N GLU A 374 -19.18 -12.69 -3.09
CA GLU A 374 -19.00 -14.11 -3.42
C GLU A 374 -17.80 -14.75 -2.72
N HIS A 375 -17.27 -14.10 -1.68
CA HIS A 375 -16.20 -14.60 -0.82
C HIS A 375 -14.86 -14.78 -1.54
N LYS A 376 -14.65 -14.07 -2.65
CA LYS A 376 -13.34 -13.97 -3.30
C LYS A 376 -12.40 -13.15 -2.43
N SER A 377 -11.20 -13.68 -2.24
CA SER A 377 -10.13 -12.98 -1.54
C SER A 377 -9.63 -11.78 -2.35
N THR A 378 -9.01 -10.80 -1.67
CA THR A 378 -8.31 -9.66 -2.28
C THR A 378 -7.36 -10.10 -3.41
N LYS A 379 -6.64 -11.23 -3.20
CA LYS A 379 -5.73 -11.80 -4.20
C LYS A 379 -6.47 -12.32 -5.45
N GLU A 380 -7.62 -12.96 -5.28
CA GLU A 380 -8.44 -13.40 -6.41
C GLU A 380 -9.03 -12.20 -7.18
N ILE A 381 -9.47 -11.16 -6.48
CA ILE A 381 -9.97 -9.92 -7.07
C ILE A 381 -8.87 -9.25 -7.91
N LEU A 382 -7.71 -8.99 -7.32
CA LEU A 382 -6.60 -8.35 -8.03
C LEU A 382 -6.05 -9.23 -9.15
N GLY A 383 -5.99 -10.55 -8.95
CA GLY A 383 -5.57 -11.49 -9.98
C GLY A 383 -6.52 -11.58 -11.17
N PHE A 384 -7.80 -11.28 -10.97
CA PHE A 384 -8.80 -11.20 -12.04
C PHE A 384 -8.61 -9.94 -12.90
N TYR A 385 -8.48 -8.76 -12.28
CA TYR A 385 -8.36 -7.48 -13.01
C TYR A 385 -6.93 -7.16 -13.48
N PHE A 386 -5.91 -7.72 -12.82
CA PHE A 386 -4.50 -7.51 -13.14
C PHE A 386 -3.77 -8.86 -13.27
N PRO A 387 -4.14 -9.69 -14.27
CA PRO A 387 -3.59 -11.02 -14.45
C PRO A 387 -2.07 -11.00 -14.66
N GLY A 388 -1.35 -11.88 -13.97
CA GLY A 388 0.12 -11.99 -14.06
C GLY A 388 0.89 -10.96 -13.23
N THR A 389 0.20 -10.10 -12.48
CA THR A 389 0.82 -9.25 -11.48
C THR A 389 0.97 -9.96 -10.14
N ALA A 390 1.75 -9.37 -9.22
CA ALA A 390 1.86 -9.80 -7.84
C ALA A 390 1.66 -8.62 -6.90
N VAL A 391 0.98 -8.86 -5.77
CA VAL A 391 0.95 -7.89 -4.66
C VAL A 391 2.23 -8.03 -3.84
N ARG A 392 2.93 -6.93 -3.64
CA ARG A 392 4.19 -6.88 -2.88
C ARG A 392 4.32 -5.53 -2.19
N ILE A 393 5.20 -5.50 -1.19
CA ILE A 393 5.71 -4.25 -0.64
C ILE A 393 7.11 -4.07 -1.21
N GLY A 394 7.40 -2.92 -1.81
CA GLY A 394 8.72 -2.62 -2.33
C GLY A 394 9.75 -2.62 -1.20
N LEU A 395 10.91 -3.25 -1.40
CA LEU A 395 12.00 -3.19 -0.42
C LEU A 395 12.55 -1.76 -0.25
N ASP A 396 12.45 -0.96 -1.31
CA ASP A 396 12.83 0.46 -1.35
C ASP A 396 11.63 1.40 -1.10
N ASP A 397 10.46 0.87 -0.76
CA ASP A 397 9.34 1.70 -0.34
C ASP A 397 9.72 2.39 0.97
N GLN A 398 9.79 3.73 0.94
CA GLN A 398 10.22 4.62 2.03
C GLN A 398 9.33 4.57 3.30
N GLY A 399 8.54 3.51 3.50
CA GLY A 399 7.71 3.28 4.69
C GLY A 399 8.40 2.47 5.79
N TRP A 400 9.55 1.84 5.52
CA TRP A 400 10.32 1.15 6.57
C TRP A 400 11.05 2.17 7.45
N ARG A 401 10.63 2.25 8.71
CA ARG A 401 11.35 2.96 9.76
C ARG A 401 12.40 2.03 10.34
N ILE A 402 13.60 2.58 10.50
CA ILE A 402 14.71 1.92 11.16
C ILE A 402 14.91 2.62 12.50
N THR A 403 14.61 1.90 13.58
CA THR A 403 14.76 2.38 14.95
C THR A 403 15.98 1.71 15.56
N HIS A 404 16.98 2.49 15.92
CA HIS A 404 18.17 1.98 16.59
C HIS A 404 17.95 1.97 18.10
N THR A 405 18.14 0.80 18.70
CA THR A 405 18.20 0.62 20.16
C THR A 405 19.67 0.40 20.57
N PRO A 406 20.00 0.52 21.88
CA PRO A 406 21.34 0.16 22.37
C PRO A 406 21.80 -1.26 21.97
N SER A 407 20.88 -2.23 21.91
CA SER A 407 21.21 -3.64 21.72
C SER A 407 21.02 -4.16 20.28
N PHE A 408 20.03 -3.66 19.55
CA PHE A 408 19.63 -4.14 18.21
C PHE A 408 19.01 -3.04 17.37
N THR A 409 18.74 -3.34 16.10
CA THR A 409 17.99 -2.45 15.21
C THR A 409 16.61 -3.05 14.93
N VAL A 410 15.55 -2.23 15.02
CA VAL A 410 14.18 -2.61 14.66
C VAL A 410 13.82 -1.99 13.32
N ARG A 411 13.26 -2.79 12.42
CA ARG A 411 12.79 -2.38 11.10
C ARG A 411 11.29 -2.71 10.97
N SER A 412 10.46 -1.69 10.81
CA SER A 412 8.99 -1.81 10.82
C SER A 412 8.35 -0.72 9.98
N THR A 413 7.08 -0.86 9.60
CA THR A 413 6.33 0.22 8.92
C THR A 413 5.47 1.05 9.88
N GLN A 414 5.35 0.63 11.13
CA GLN A 414 4.63 1.34 12.18
C GLN A 414 5.62 2.11 13.06
N ILE A 415 5.14 3.10 13.82
CA ILE A 415 5.94 3.74 14.87
C ILE A 415 5.86 2.88 16.13
N GLU A 416 6.98 2.33 16.56
CA GLU A 416 7.10 1.71 17.87
C GLU A 416 7.13 2.80 18.95
N SER A 417 6.20 2.73 19.89
CA SER A 417 6.24 3.56 21.09
C SER A 417 7.48 3.27 21.94
N ALA A 418 7.92 4.24 22.74
CA ALA A 418 9.05 4.05 23.66
C ALA A 418 8.83 2.85 24.60
N ALA A 419 7.59 2.62 25.04
CA ALA A 419 7.23 1.48 25.89
C ALA A 419 7.43 0.13 25.17
N GLN A 420 7.07 0.03 23.88
CA GLN A 420 7.29 -1.17 23.09
C GLN A 420 8.79 -1.45 22.90
N LEU A 421 9.59 -0.43 22.61
CA LEU A 421 11.05 -0.58 22.47
C LEU A 421 11.71 -0.99 23.80
N GLU A 422 11.25 -0.43 24.92
CA GLU A 422 11.72 -0.80 26.25
C GLU A 422 11.35 -2.25 26.61
N GLU A 423 10.16 -2.70 26.24
CA GLU A 423 9.75 -4.11 26.40
C GLU A 423 10.67 -5.04 25.60
N LEU A 424 10.97 -4.73 24.34
CA LEU A 424 11.89 -5.51 23.51
C LEU A 424 13.31 -5.57 24.09
N GLU A 425 13.83 -4.44 24.57
CA GLU A 425 15.13 -4.40 25.28
C GLU A 425 15.12 -5.22 26.57
N GLY A 426 13.99 -5.23 27.29
CA GLY A 426 13.78 -6.08 28.46
C GLY A 426 13.84 -7.57 28.13
N ILE A 427 13.18 -7.99 27.04
CA ILE A 427 13.19 -9.38 26.57
C ILE A 427 14.60 -9.78 26.12
N TRP A 428 15.30 -8.91 25.39
CA TRP A 428 16.68 -9.17 24.97
C TRP A 428 17.62 -9.33 26.17
N ARG A 429 17.48 -8.49 27.20
CA ARG A 429 18.25 -8.60 28.43
C ARG A 429 18.01 -9.92 29.15
N GLU A 430 16.77 -10.39 29.18
CA GLU A 430 16.43 -11.71 29.71
C GLU A 430 17.07 -12.84 28.90
N ALA A 431 16.98 -12.79 27.56
CA ALA A 431 17.61 -13.78 26.69
C ALA A 431 19.13 -13.85 26.92
N MET A 432 19.80 -12.68 27.02
CA MET A 432 21.22 -12.57 27.34
C MET A 432 21.58 -13.10 28.72
N GLN A 433 20.70 -12.96 29.72
CA GLN A 433 20.92 -13.55 31.05
C GLN A 433 20.81 -15.07 31.04
N ARG A 434 19.87 -15.61 30.27
CA ARG A 434 19.67 -17.06 30.07
C ARG A 434 20.82 -17.67 29.26
N PHE A 435 21.34 -16.94 28.26
CA PHE A 435 22.44 -17.38 27.41
C PHE A 435 23.35 -16.21 27.02
N SER A 436 24.40 -15.95 27.81
CA SER A 436 25.39 -14.91 27.48
C SER A 436 26.32 -15.35 26.34
N PRO A 437 26.32 -14.73 25.16
CA PRO A 437 27.16 -15.14 24.02
C PRO A 437 28.63 -14.76 24.23
N HIS A 438 29.58 -15.47 23.60
CA HIS A 438 31.00 -15.10 23.68
C HIS A 438 31.39 -13.86 22.86
N GLY A 439 30.55 -13.48 21.89
CA GLY A 439 30.79 -12.34 21.00
C GLY A 439 29.71 -11.28 21.11
N LYS A 440 30.00 -10.07 20.63
CA LYS A 440 28.99 -9.04 20.47
C LYS A 440 28.07 -9.41 19.30
N LEU A 441 26.78 -9.45 19.56
CA LEU A 441 25.74 -9.58 18.53
C LEU A 441 25.07 -8.23 18.35
N SER A 442 24.74 -7.90 17.10
CA SER A 442 23.92 -6.74 16.75
C SER A 442 22.74 -7.23 15.91
N PRO A 443 21.66 -7.72 16.54
CA PRO A 443 20.51 -8.22 15.81
C PRO A 443 19.81 -7.15 14.96
N GLU A 444 19.20 -7.60 13.87
CA GLU A 444 18.21 -6.84 13.11
C GLU A 444 16.86 -7.53 13.24
N ILE A 445 15.91 -6.87 13.90
CA ILE A 445 14.54 -7.32 14.10
C ILE A 445 13.66 -6.64 13.05
N THR A 446 13.10 -7.40 12.13
CA THR A 446 12.08 -6.91 11.18
C THR A 446 10.69 -7.33 11.67
N ILE A 447 9.79 -6.38 11.86
CA ILE A 447 8.35 -6.68 12.06
C ILE A 447 7.66 -6.51 10.71
N ALA A 448 7.19 -7.61 10.12
CA ALA A 448 6.48 -7.53 8.85
C ALA A 448 5.09 -6.91 9.05
N PRO A 449 4.66 -5.97 8.18
CA PRO A 449 3.35 -5.34 8.25
C PRO A 449 2.19 -6.25 7.81
N SER A 450 2.46 -7.22 6.94
CA SER A 450 1.48 -8.23 6.54
C SER A 450 2.09 -9.64 6.52
N THR A 451 1.25 -10.67 6.62
CA THR A 451 1.67 -12.07 6.51
C THR A 451 2.28 -12.36 5.15
N GLU A 452 1.81 -11.72 4.09
CA GLU A 452 2.38 -11.91 2.76
C GLU A 452 3.81 -11.35 2.69
N LEU A 453 4.07 -10.19 3.30
CA LEU A 453 5.44 -9.69 3.37
C LEU A 453 6.34 -10.57 4.24
N PHE A 454 5.84 -11.10 5.36
CA PHE A 454 6.58 -12.10 6.14
C PHE A 454 6.99 -13.29 5.26
N ARG A 455 6.06 -13.86 4.48
CA ARG A 455 6.33 -14.96 3.55
C ARG A 455 7.37 -14.56 2.49
N GLN A 456 7.32 -13.34 1.97
CA GLN A 456 8.27 -12.86 0.97
C GLN A 456 9.68 -12.68 1.56
N LEU A 457 9.79 -12.17 2.79
CA LEU A 457 11.07 -11.94 3.47
C LEU A 457 11.75 -13.24 3.92
N THR A 458 10.97 -14.28 4.22
CA THR A 458 11.45 -15.52 4.86
C THR A 458 11.34 -16.77 3.98
N SER A 459 10.51 -16.73 2.94
CA SER A 459 10.05 -17.91 2.19
C SER A 459 9.32 -18.97 3.03
N LEU A 460 8.88 -18.64 4.25
CA LEU A 460 8.17 -19.55 5.14
C LEU A 460 6.64 -19.47 4.96
N PRO A 461 5.88 -20.52 5.33
CA PRO A 461 4.42 -20.48 5.32
C PRO A 461 3.83 -19.45 6.29
N GLY A 462 2.65 -18.92 5.97
CA GLY A 462 1.99 -17.88 6.77
C GLY A 462 1.48 -18.32 8.16
N TRP A 463 1.55 -19.61 8.50
CA TRP A 463 1.27 -20.12 9.85
C TRP A 463 2.48 -20.07 10.78
N VAL A 464 3.69 -19.84 10.24
CA VAL A 464 4.89 -19.61 11.05
C VAL A 464 4.85 -18.19 11.61
N LEU A 465 5.14 -18.04 12.91
CA LEU A 465 5.04 -16.75 13.61
C LEU A 465 6.28 -15.87 13.46
N ALA A 466 7.45 -16.48 13.31
CA ALA A 466 8.72 -15.78 13.20
C ALA A 466 9.78 -16.63 12.49
N SER A 467 10.86 -15.99 12.06
CA SER A 467 11.99 -16.62 11.40
C SER A 467 13.28 -15.99 11.90
N THR A 468 14.21 -16.82 12.37
CA THR A 468 15.56 -16.39 12.74
C THR A 468 16.60 -16.97 11.79
N GLN A 469 17.45 -16.12 11.22
CA GLN A 469 18.55 -16.50 10.35
C GLN A 469 19.78 -15.61 10.60
N GLY A 470 20.85 -16.19 11.14
CA GLY A 470 22.04 -15.43 11.51
C GLY A 470 21.71 -14.39 12.58
N THR A 471 21.94 -13.12 12.30
CA THR A 471 21.58 -12.00 13.19
C THR A 471 20.22 -11.38 12.86
N ARG A 472 19.49 -11.94 11.89
CA ARG A 472 18.22 -11.39 11.42
C ARG A 472 17.05 -12.17 11.98
N LEU A 473 16.12 -11.46 12.58
CA LEU A 473 14.87 -11.98 13.12
C LEU A 473 13.74 -11.29 12.36
N VAL A 474 12.82 -12.05 11.78
CA VAL A 474 11.64 -11.53 11.06
C VAL A 474 10.38 -12.04 11.73
N LEU A 475 9.48 -11.14 12.11
CA LEU A 475 8.22 -11.45 12.80
C LEU A 475 7.03 -11.24 11.86
N GLN A 476 5.98 -12.03 12.09
CA GLN A 476 4.66 -11.75 11.56
C GLN A 476 4.09 -10.43 12.12
N PRO A 477 3.03 -9.88 11.51
CA PRO A 477 2.36 -8.69 12.01
C PRO A 477 1.78 -8.89 13.41
N ALA A 478 1.70 -7.81 14.18
CA ALA A 478 1.13 -7.82 15.53
C ALA A 478 -0.29 -8.44 15.58
N SER A 479 -1.10 -8.23 14.54
CA SER A 479 -2.45 -8.80 14.42
C SER A 479 -2.46 -10.34 14.37
N VAL A 480 -1.40 -10.96 13.84
CA VAL A 480 -1.20 -12.41 13.80
C VAL A 480 -0.60 -12.89 15.11
N LEU A 481 0.42 -12.20 15.61
CA LEU A 481 1.09 -12.53 16.88
C LEU A 481 0.11 -12.53 18.06
N ASN A 482 -0.81 -11.55 18.11
CA ASN A 482 -1.82 -11.44 19.17
C ASN A 482 -2.86 -12.57 19.15
N LYS A 483 -3.15 -13.15 17.98
CA LYS A 483 -4.04 -14.32 17.85
C LYS A 483 -3.31 -15.63 18.19
N GLY A 484 -2.01 -15.66 17.94
CA GLY A 484 -1.13 -16.79 18.14
C GLY A 484 -0.41 -16.80 19.49
N GLY A 485 -0.97 -16.25 20.57
CA GLY A 485 -0.37 -16.33 21.92
C GLY A 485 0.29 -15.05 22.42
N SER A 486 1.24 -15.19 23.37
CA SER A 486 1.93 -14.04 23.98
C SER A 486 3.10 -13.60 23.12
N ILE A 487 3.03 -12.39 22.57
CA ILE A 487 4.10 -11.78 21.75
C ILE A 487 5.47 -11.83 22.45
N ARG A 488 5.48 -11.63 23.77
CA ARG A 488 6.67 -11.71 24.61
C ARG A 488 7.36 -13.07 24.53
N LYS A 489 6.59 -14.16 24.51
CA LYS A 489 7.12 -15.53 24.44
C LYS A 489 7.78 -15.80 23.09
N VAL A 490 7.08 -15.48 22.00
CA VAL A 490 7.63 -15.62 20.64
C VAL A 490 8.93 -14.83 20.54
N MET A 491 8.94 -13.59 21.01
CA MET A 491 10.14 -12.76 20.97
C MET A 491 11.30 -13.36 21.79
N LEU A 492 11.04 -13.82 23.03
CA LEU A 492 12.07 -14.43 23.87
C LEU A 492 12.66 -15.67 23.19
N HIS A 493 11.81 -16.54 22.65
CA HIS A 493 12.21 -17.75 21.94
C HIS A 493 13.10 -17.44 20.73
N GLU A 494 12.70 -16.50 19.87
CA GLU A 494 13.50 -16.09 18.71
C GLU A 494 14.81 -15.38 19.09
N MET A 495 14.81 -14.59 20.17
CA MET A 495 16.04 -13.99 20.68
C MET A 495 17.01 -15.03 21.24
N LEU A 496 16.51 -16.08 21.88
CA LEU A 496 17.33 -17.24 22.29
C LEU A 496 17.88 -17.99 21.07
N HIS A 497 17.13 -18.10 19.97
CA HIS A 497 17.66 -18.63 18.71
C HIS A 497 18.87 -17.83 18.22
N LEU A 498 18.79 -16.49 18.19
CA LEU A 498 19.93 -15.65 17.79
C LEU A 498 21.20 -15.96 18.60
N LEU A 499 21.02 -16.24 19.89
CA LEU A 499 22.11 -16.52 20.83
C LEU A 499 22.67 -17.93 20.67
N VAL A 500 21.81 -18.96 20.67
CA VAL A 500 22.21 -20.36 20.51
C VAL A 500 22.86 -20.60 19.14
N GLU A 501 22.26 -20.08 18.07
CA GLU A 501 22.78 -20.22 16.71
C GLU A 501 24.09 -19.47 16.49
N SER A 502 24.36 -18.40 17.26
CA SER A 502 25.64 -17.71 17.19
C SER A 502 26.83 -18.56 17.65
N GLU A 503 26.58 -19.61 18.44
CA GLU A 503 27.60 -20.51 18.94
C GLU A 503 27.54 -21.91 18.33
N ALA A 504 26.45 -22.23 17.65
CA ALA A 504 26.25 -23.54 17.07
C ALA A 504 27.08 -23.73 15.80
N THR A 505 27.69 -24.90 15.65
CA THR A 505 28.37 -25.32 14.42
C THR A 505 27.52 -26.36 13.69
N TYR A 506 27.90 -26.70 12.46
CA TYR A 506 27.25 -27.75 11.68
C TYR A 506 27.34 -29.14 12.32
N HIS A 507 28.17 -29.32 13.36
CA HIS A 507 28.27 -30.55 14.14
C HIS A 507 27.15 -30.71 15.18
N ALA A 508 26.43 -29.63 15.51
CA ALA A 508 25.27 -29.70 16.39
C ALA A 508 23.99 -29.98 15.56
N PRO A 509 23.32 -31.13 15.76
CA PRO A 509 22.12 -31.49 15.02
C PRO A 509 20.97 -30.52 15.34
N LEU A 510 20.00 -30.41 14.42
CA LEU A 510 18.94 -29.41 14.51
C LEU A 510 18.08 -29.61 15.76
N TRP A 511 17.66 -30.84 16.08
CA TRP A 511 16.88 -31.15 17.27
C TRP A 511 17.57 -30.69 18.55
N PHE A 512 18.91 -30.72 18.59
CA PHE A 512 19.66 -30.30 19.77
C PHE A 512 19.68 -28.78 19.89
N ARG A 513 19.91 -28.07 18.76
CA ARG A 513 19.88 -26.60 18.72
C ARG A 513 18.50 -26.04 19.07
N GLU A 514 17.45 -26.59 18.46
CA GLU A 514 16.05 -26.22 18.74
C GLU A 514 15.68 -26.60 20.19
N GLY A 515 16.05 -27.80 20.65
CA GLY A 515 15.78 -28.22 22.03
C GLY A 515 16.51 -27.40 23.09
N MET A 516 17.70 -26.85 22.79
CA MET A 516 18.40 -25.90 23.66
C MET A 516 17.60 -24.61 23.82
N VAL A 517 16.98 -24.11 22.75
CA VAL A 517 16.12 -22.92 22.83
C VAL A 517 14.86 -23.21 23.63
N GLU A 518 14.22 -24.35 23.38
CA GLU A 518 13.05 -24.82 24.15
C GLU A 518 13.34 -24.88 25.66
N GLU A 519 14.45 -25.52 26.04
CA GLU A 519 14.91 -25.60 27.43
C GLU A 519 15.18 -24.22 28.04
N LEU A 520 15.88 -23.34 27.30
CA LEU A 520 16.19 -21.99 27.76
C LEU A 520 14.97 -21.07 27.83
N SER A 521 13.89 -21.38 27.11
CA SER A 521 12.64 -20.62 27.12
C SER A 521 11.66 -21.06 28.22
N ASP A 522 12.04 -22.03 29.06
CA ASP A 522 11.19 -22.70 30.06
C ASP A 522 9.95 -23.39 29.45
N GLU A 523 10.02 -23.77 28.16
CA GLU A 523 8.93 -24.42 27.44
C GLU A 523 9.10 -25.95 27.34
N ALA A 524 10.25 -26.47 27.81
CA ALA A 524 10.49 -27.90 27.91
C ALA A 524 9.57 -28.58 28.94
N LEU A 525 8.78 -29.56 28.47
CA LEU A 525 7.97 -30.43 29.32
C LEU A 525 8.74 -31.73 29.62
N SER A 526 8.63 -32.23 30.84
CA SER A 526 9.31 -33.46 31.32
C SER A 526 8.78 -34.78 30.72
N SER A 527 7.90 -34.73 29.72
CA SER A 527 7.34 -35.95 29.13
C SER A 527 8.30 -36.54 28.09
N ALA A 528 8.81 -37.75 28.36
CA ALA A 528 9.67 -38.48 27.43
C ALA A 528 9.00 -38.67 26.05
N SER A 529 9.61 -38.12 25.00
CA SER A 529 9.19 -38.33 23.62
C SER A 529 9.83 -39.61 23.05
N SER A 530 9.04 -40.44 22.38
CA SER A 530 9.50 -41.64 21.68
C SER A 530 10.01 -41.37 20.25
N MET A 531 9.99 -40.11 19.81
CA MET A 531 10.37 -39.74 18.44
C MET A 531 11.89 -39.91 18.22
N PRO A 532 12.32 -40.64 17.17
CA PRO A 532 13.74 -40.74 16.81
C PRO A 532 14.31 -39.38 16.40
N HIS A 533 15.59 -39.13 16.66
CA HIS A 533 16.22 -37.83 16.37
C HIS A 533 16.14 -37.42 14.91
N GLU A 534 16.33 -38.35 13.97
CA GLU A 534 16.21 -38.07 12.54
C GLU A 534 14.78 -37.64 12.16
N ALA A 535 13.76 -38.21 12.79
CA ALA A 535 12.38 -37.82 12.58
C ALA A 535 12.08 -36.44 13.16
N ILE A 536 12.64 -36.11 14.33
CA ILE A 536 12.57 -34.75 14.91
C ILE A 536 13.20 -33.74 13.94
N ASP A 537 14.42 -34.01 13.50
CA ASP A 537 15.19 -33.17 12.57
C ASP A 537 14.45 -32.93 11.24
N ASN A 538 13.86 -33.98 10.67
CA ASN A 538 13.11 -33.89 9.41
C ASN A 538 11.82 -33.09 9.57
N ALA A 539 11.10 -33.29 10.68
CA ALA A 539 9.90 -32.51 11.00
C ALA A 539 10.25 -31.04 11.26
N LEU A 540 11.33 -30.74 11.99
CA LEU A 540 11.81 -29.37 12.22
C LEU A 540 12.18 -28.67 10.90
N ARG A 541 12.88 -29.37 9.98
CA ARG A 541 13.23 -28.80 8.66
C ARG A 541 12.02 -28.56 7.77
N SER A 542 11.07 -29.50 7.76
CA SER A 542 10.13 -29.62 6.64
C SER A 542 8.67 -29.92 7.02
N ALA A 543 8.25 -29.63 8.26
CA ALA A 543 6.87 -29.84 8.71
C ALA A 543 5.81 -29.31 7.71
N ALA A 544 4.85 -30.16 7.36
CA ALA A 544 3.75 -29.83 6.46
C ALA A 544 2.60 -29.12 7.19
N SER A 545 2.58 -29.17 8.52
CA SER A 545 1.54 -28.53 9.34
C SER A 545 2.11 -27.96 10.64
N TRP A 546 1.37 -27.03 11.23
CA TRP A 546 1.65 -26.49 12.57
C TRP A 546 1.77 -27.61 13.62
N SER A 547 0.82 -28.57 13.61
CA SER A 547 0.81 -29.67 14.58
C SER A 547 2.05 -30.55 14.53
N GLU A 548 2.63 -30.71 13.33
CA GLU A 548 3.83 -31.51 13.13
C GLU A 548 5.07 -30.77 13.64
N SER A 549 5.17 -29.47 13.33
CA SER A 549 6.23 -28.61 13.85
C SER A 549 6.21 -28.57 15.38
N GLU A 550 5.04 -28.34 15.99
CA GLU A 550 4.88 -28.31 17.45
C GLU A 550 5.28 -29.63 18.12
N ARG A 551 4.92 -30.78 17.54
CA ARG A 551 5.33 -32.10 18.05
C ARG A 551 6.85 -32.28 18.01
N ALA A 552 7.51 -31.78 16.97
CA ALA A 552 8.95 -31.90 16.81
C ALA A 552 9.70 -31.02 17.83
N HIS A 553 9.26 -29.77 18.00
CA HIS A 553 9.77 -28.83 19.02
C HIS A 553 9.64 -29.38 20.43
N ARG A 554 8.45 -29.87 20.82
CA ARG A 554 8.25 -30.56 22.10
C ARG A 554 9.19 -31.74 22.31
N ALA A 555 9.39 -32.55 21.27
CA ALA A 555 10.27 -33.71 21.34
C ALA A 555 11.75 -33.32 21.50
N ALA A 556 12.18 -32.26 20.80
CA ALA A 556 13.50 -31.67 20.92
C ALA A 556 13.75 -31.12 22.34
N GLY A 557 12.83 -30.28 22.85
CA GLY A 557 12.90 -29.71 24.20
C GLY A 557 12.96 -30.78 25.29
N ALA A 558 12.04 -31.76 25.27
CA ALA A 558 12.04 -32.86 26.24
C ALA A 558 13.36 -33.67 26.24
N ARG A 559 13.98 -33.84 25.06
CA ARG A 559 15.26 -34.54 24.95
C ARG A 559 16.40 -33.73 25.55
N VAL A 560 16.47 -32.44 25.24
CA VAL A 560 17.50 -31.56 25.78
C VAL A 560 17.33 -31.35 27.27
N HIS A 561 16.10 -31.28 27.78
CA HIS A 561 15.82 -31.24 29.21
C HIS A 561 16.46 -32.41 29.96
N MET A 562 16.24 -33.65 29.50
CA MET A 562 16.87 -34.84 30.11
C MET A 562 18.40 -34.80 30.04
N LEU A 563 18.97 -34.23 28.98
CA LEU A 563 20.42 -34.06 28.86
C LEU A 563 20.94 -32.97 29.81
N ALA A 564 20.18 -31.89 29.99
CA ALA A 564 20.51 -30.81 30.90
C ALA A 564 20.49 -31.30 32.36
N GLU A 565 19.49 -32.10 32.75
CA GLU A 565 19.44 -32.74 34.07
C GLU A 565 20.65 -33.66 34.32
N ARG A 566 21.09 -34.39 33.29
CA ARG A 566 22.17 -35.38 33.42
C ARG A 566 23.57 -34.77 33.39
N TYR A 567 23.82 -33.81 32.50
CA TYR A 567 25.16 -33.31 32.18
C TYR A 567 25.37 -31.83 32.51
N GLY A 568 24.31 -31.09 32.81
CA GLY A 568 24.32 -29.66 33.09
C GLY A 568 24.40 -28.79 31.84
N MET A 569 23.79 -27.60 31.91
CA MET A 569 23.67 -26.66 30.79
C MET A 569 25.02 -26.20 30.21
N SER A 570 26.05 -26.06 31.06
CA SER A 570 27.41 -25.67 30.62
C SER A 570 28.01 -26.70 29.66
N THR A 571 27.82 -27.99 29.94
CA THR A 571 28.31 -29.09 29.10
C THR A 571 27.59 -29.11 27.75
N LEU A 572 26.26 -29.00 27.78
CA LEU A 572 25.42 -28.95 26.58
C LEU A 572 25.79 -27.78 25.67
N ARG A 573 26.03 -26.60 26.25
CA ARG A 573 26.51 -25.44 25.51
C ARG A 573 27.85 -25.70 24.83
N GLY A 574 28.77 -26.45 25.46
CA GLY A 574 30.00 -26.90 24.81
C GLY A 574 29.75 -27.73 23.55
N TRP A 575 28.72 -28.60 23.59
CA TRP A 575 28.34 -29.45 22.46
C TRP A 575 27.74 -28.69 21.28
N LEU A 576 27.22 -27.47 21.48
CA LEU A 576 26.85 -26.61 20.34
C LEU A 576 28.03 -26.38 19.39
N ARG A 577 29.25 -26.31 19.92
CA ARG A 577 30.47 -26.10 19.12
C ARG A 577 31.13 -27.39 18.68
N SER A 578 31.29 -28.33 19.61
CA SER A 578 32.03 -29.58 19.38
C SER A 578 31.21 -30.67 18.68
N GLY A 579 29.89 -30.53 18.64
CA GLY A 579 28.97 -31.64 18.36
C GLY A 579 28.75 -32.52 19.59
N LEU A 580 27.74 -33.39 19.51
CA LEU A 580 27.41 -34.33 20.58
C LEU A 580 28.42 -35.48 20.65
N PRO A 581 28.82 -35.93 21.87
CA PRO A 581 29.65 -37.11 22.04
C PRO A 581 28.96 -38.38 21.53
N SER A 582 29.76 -39.35 21.08
CA SER A 582 29.28 -40.67 20.68
C SER A 582 28.51 -41.35 21.82
N GLY A 583 27.25 -41.74 21.58
CA GLY A 583 26.38 -42.40 22.57
C GLY A 583 25.45 -41.47 23.36
N VAL A 584 25.54 -40.15 23.15
CA VAL A 584 24.56 -39.16 23.68
C VAL A 584 23.49 -38.85 22.63
N ALA A 585 23.91 -38.85 21.36
CA ALA A 585 23.06 -38.66 20.19
C ALA A 585 22.18 -39.86 19.89
#